data_AF-A0A137PBA7-F1
#
_entry.id   AF-A0A137PBA7-F1
#
_cell.length_a   1.000
_cell.length_b   1.000
_cell.length_c   1.000
_cell.angle_alpha   90.00
_cell.angle_beta   90.00
_cell.angle_gamma   90.00
#
_symmetry.space_group_name_H-M   'P 1'
#
loop_
_entity.id
_entity.type
_entity.pdbx_description
1 polymer ?
#
loop_
_entity_poly.entity_id
_entity_poly.type
_entity_poly.pdbx_seq_one_letter_code
_entity_poly.pdbx_strand_id
1 'polypeptide(L)'
;PTLKQRFIKWAVNRGIVFIYLFLWILLQILVFCLGYVKYNYGDNYKTLRSELGYGFVFARAAAVVLHFDTGIVMLPMCRNLVSYLRISRLGKIIPFDKNIEFHKIIGYSIVFFTLIHIGAHYYNFWLLQKLNPTGPSWVYFSFLSGPGWTGHGMILALFLMVITSIELVKRKYFEVFWYTHHLFAVYFGLFSVHGMFCLLKPDRPPYCGDGGSFWKYYVLSGLLYLIE
;
A
#
# COMPACT_ATOMS: atom_id res chain seq x y z
N PRO A 1 12.65 40.85 -7.71
CA PRO A 1 13.55 39.68 -7.68
C PRO A 1 13.74 39.07 -9.08
N THR A 2 15.00 38.85 -9.48
CA THR A 2 15.34 38.20 -10.76
C THR A 2 14.91 36.73 -10.77
N LEU A 3 14.74 36.13 -11.95
CA LEU A 3 14.40 34.70 -12.10
C LEU A 3 15.37 33.80 -11.33
N LYS A 4 16.67 34.13 -11.38
CA LYS A 4 17.73 33.45 -10.61
C LYS A 4 17.50 33.53 -9.09
N GLN A 5 17.14 34.69 -8.56
CA GLN A 5 16.83 34.85 -7.14
C GLN A 5 15.56 34.08 -6.72
N ARG A 6 14.54 34.04 -7.58
CA ARG A 6 13.32 33.24 -7.34
C ARG A 6 13.63 31.74 -7.33
N PHE A 7 14.45 31.27 -8.26
CA PHE A 7 14.89 29.87 -8.33
C PHE A 7 15.73 29.48 -7.12
N ILE A 8 16.72 30.29 -6.72
CA ILE A 8 17.55 30.02 -5.53
C ILE A 8 16.68 29.98 -4.27
N LYS A 9 15.77 30.95 -4.10
CA LYS A 9 14.85 30.97 -2.95
C LYS A 9 13.92 29.75 -2.94
N TRP A 10 13.47 29.29 -4.09
CA TRP A 10 12.68 28.07 -4.22
C TRP A 10 13.50 26.81 -3.92
N ALA A 11 14.70 26.70 -4.47
CA ALA A 11 15.59 25.54 -4.28
C ALA A 11 15.99 25.38 -2.81
N VAL A 12 16.29 26.49 -2.13
CA VAL A 12 16.61 26.49 -0.69
C VAL A 12 15.38 26.11 0.17
N ASN A 13 14.19 26.63 -0.16
CA ASN A 13 13.01 26.42 0.68
C ASN A 13 12.24 25.12 0.41
N ARG A 14 12.30 24.59 -0.82
CA ARG A 14 11.51 23.42 -1.24
C ARG A 14 12.33 22.32 -1.89
N GLY A 15 13.56 22.56 -2.30
CA GLY A 15 14.40 21.58 -3.02
C GLY A 15 14.58 20.29 -2.23
N ILE A 16 14.75 20.37 -0.91
CA ILE A 16 14.88 19.19 -0.04
C ILE A 16 13.64 18.28 -0.12
N VAL A 17 12.43 18.85 -0.13
CA VAL A 17 11.18 18.08 -0.24
C VAL A 17 11.11 17.35 -1.57
N PHE A 18 11.55 17.96 -2.66
CA PHE A 18 11.59 17.32 -3.98
C PHE A 18 12.63 16.19 -4.05
N ILE A 19 13.78 16.35 -3.40
CA ILE A 19 14.77 15.26 -3.29
C ILE A 19 14.17 14.07 -2.54
N TYR A 20 13.53 14.31 -1.40
CA TYR A 20 12.88 13.24 -0.63
C TYR A 20 11.72 12.59 -1.38
N LEU A 21 10.92 13.38 -2.12
CA LEU A 21 9.86 12.85 -2.98
C LEU A 21 10.45 11.98 -4.11
N PHE A 22 11.53 12.41 -4.74
CA PHE A 22 12.22 11.66 -5.78
C PHE A 22 12.79 10.34 -5.22
N LEU A 23 13.47 10.39 -4.07
CA LEU A 23 13.97 9.20 -3.37
C LEU A 23 12.83 8.25 -2.98
N TRP A 24 11.70 8.79 -2.53
CA TRP A 24 10.50 8.01 -2.24
C TRP A 24 9.98 7.31 -3.51
N ILE A 25 9.83 8.01 -4.63
CA ILE A 25 9.40 7.40 -5.90
C ILE A 25 10.39 6.32 -6.36
N LEU A 26 11.70 6.57 -6.25
CA LEU A 26 12.71 5.56 -6.57
C LEU A 26 12.58 4.32 -5.67
N LEU A 27 12.32 4.51 -4.37
CA LEU A 27 12.08 3.41 -3.44
C LEU A 27 10.83 2.61 -3.84
N GLN A 28 9.74 3.29 -4.22
CA GLN A 28 8.51 2.64 -4.68
C GLN A 28 8.75 1.79 -5.93
N ILE A 29 9.46 2.34 -6.92
CA ILE A 29 9.85 1.63 -8.13
C ILE A 29 10.74 0.44 -7.79
N LEU A 30 11.74 0.62 -6.91
CA LEU A 30 12.63 -0.44 -6.49
C LEU A 30 11.86 -1.59 -5.84
N VAL A 31 10.99 -1.31 -4.86
CA VAL A 31 10.20 -2.33 -4.17
C VAL A 31 9.28 -3.06 -5.16
N PHE A 32 8.63 -2.33 -6.07
CA PHE A 32 7.81 -2.92 -7.12
C PHE A 32 8.65 -3.82 -8.05
N CYS A 33 9.80 -3.34 -8.53
CA CYS A 33 10.68 -4.09 -9.42
C CYS A 33 11.24 -5.35 -8.76
N LEU A 34 11.60 -5.30 -7.47
CA LEU A 34 12.02 -6.47 -6.71
C LEU A 34 10.88 -7.50 -6.60
N GLY A 35 9.66 -7.04 -6.32
CA GLY A 35 8.46 -7.88 -6.36
C GLY A 35 8.25 -8.49 -7.74
N TYR A 36 8.30 -7.67 -8.79
CA TYR A 36 8.14 -8.09 -10.18
C TYR A 36 9.15 -9.17 -10.55
N VAL A 37 10.45 -8.94 -10.30
CA VAL A 37 11.52 -9.89 -10.62
C VAL A 37 11.30 -11.21 -9.88
N LYS A 38 10.96 -11.15 -8.58
CA LYS A 38 10.67 -12.34 -7.77
C LYS A 38 9.55 -13.20 -8.36
N TYR A 39 8.43 -12.60 -8.76
CA TYR A 39 7.26 -13.35 -9.25
C TYR A 39 7.34 -13.68 -10.75
N ASN A 40 8.08 -12.89 -11.53
CA ASN A 40 8.24 -13.12 -12.96
C ASN A 40 9.36 -14.12 -13.31
N TYR A 41 10.41 -14.20 -12.50
CA TYR A 41 11.56 -15.08 -12.76
C TYR A 41 11.76 -16.15 -11.70
N GLY A 42 11.07 -16.08 -10.56
CA GLY A 42 11.18 -17.08 -9.50
C GLY A 42 10.68 -18.47 -9.94
N ASP A 43 11.49 -19.49 -9.67
CA ASP A 43 11.19 -20.89 -10.04
C ASP A 43 10.00 -21.51 -9.32
N ASN A 44 9.52 -20.87 -8.25
CA ASN A 44 8.45 -21.38 -7.40
C ASN A 44 7.03 -20.95 -7.85
N TYR A 45 6.92 -20.30 -9.01
CA TYR A 45 5.66 -19.76 -9.53
C TYR A 45 5.46 -20.06 -11.03
N LYS A 46 6.13 -21.08 -11.58
CA LYS A 46 6.05 -21.42 -13.01
C LYS A 46 4.62 -21.75 -13.43
N THR A 47 3.89 -22.55 -12.65
CA THR A 47 2.51 -22.95 -12.98
C THR A 47 1.56 -21.75 -12.99
N LEU A 48 1.57 -20.96 -11.91
CA LEU A 48 0.76 -19.75 -11.82
C LEU A 48 1.10 -18.73 -12.91
N ARG A 49 2.38 -18.62 -13.28
CA ARG A 49 2.81 -17.69 -14.33
C ARG A 49 2.43 -18.20 -15.72
N SER A 50 2.43 -19.51 -15.98
CA SER A 50 1.93 -20.06 -17.24
C SER A 50 0.42 -19.92 -17.40
N GLU A 51 -0.33 -19.96 -16.30
CA GLU A 51 -1.79 -19.82 -16.32
C GLU A 51 -2.25 -18.36 -16.32
N LEU A 52 -1.68 -17.52 -15.44
CA LEU A 52 -2.15 -16.16 -15.19
C LEU A 52 -1.29 -15.06 -15.84
N GLY A 53 -0.12 -15.42 -16.36
CA GLY A 53 0.78 -14.50 -17.04
C GLY A 53 1.14 -13.25 -16.23
N TYR A 54 1.14 -12.10 -16.90
CA TYR A 54 1.50 -10.82 -16.28
C TYR A 54 0.50 -10.38 -15.21
N GLY A 55 -0.78 -10.77 -15.29
CA GLY A 55 -1.76 -10.41 -14.27
C GLY A 55 -1.37 -10.92 -12.88
N PHE A 56 -0.83 -12.13 -12.77
CA PHE A 56 -0.29 -12.64 -11.51
C PHE A 56 0.90 -11.81 -11.03
N VAL A 57 1.85 -11.53 -11.91
CA VAL A 57 3.09 -10.80 -11.56
C VAL A 57 2.77 -9.39 -11.05
N PHE A 58 1.92 -8.64 -11.77
CA PHE A 58 1.51 -7.29 -11.36
C PHE A 58 0.72 -7.29 -10.05
N ALA A 59 -0.22 -8.23 -9.87
CA ALA A 59 -0.98 -8.36 -8.63
C ALA A 59 -0.05 -8.57 -7.43
N ARG A 60 0.93 -9.47 -7.55
CA ARG A 60 1.87 -9.79 -6.48
C ARG A 60 2.93 -8.72 -6.26
N ALA A 61 3.42 -8.07 -7.30
CA ALA A 61 4.37 -6.95 -7.18
C ALA A 61 3.73 -5.74 -6.49
N ALA A 62 2.51 -5.36 -6.91
CA ALA A 62 1.75 -4.29 -6.25
C ALA A 62 1.43 -4.64 -4.79
N ALA A 63 1.12 -5.91 -4.50
CA ALA A 63 0.90 -6.35 -3.11
C ALA A 63 2.14 -6.14 -2.23
N VAL A 64 3.36 -6.40 -2.72
CA VAL A 64 4.59 -6.15 -1.94
C VAL A 64 4.74 -4.68 -1.58
N VAL A 65 4.42 -3.79 -2.53
CA VAL A 65 4.44 -2.34 -2.28
C VAL A 65 3.37 -1.93 -1.27
N LEU A 66 2.15 -2.46 -1.39
CA LEU A 66 1.07 -2.20 -0.43
C LEU A 66 1.43 -2.66 0.99
N HIS A 67 2.09 -3.83 1.13
CA HIS A 67 2.57 -4.29 2.44
C HIS A 67 3.58 -3.29 3.04
N PHE A 68 4.50 -2.78 2.23
CA PHE A 68 5.48 -1.79 2.67
C PHE A 68 4.82 -0.47 3.05
N ASP A 69 4.02 0.12 2.16
CA ASP A 69 3.39 1.43 2.36
C ASP A 69 2.44 1.42 3.56
N THR A 70 1.54 0.44 3.61
CA THR A 70 0.62 0.30 4.76
C THR A 70 1.38 -0.05 6.03
N GLY A 71 2.48 -0.80 5.94
CA GLY A 71 3.35 -1.10 7.07
C GLY A 71 3.95 0.15 7.72
N ILE A 72 4.23 1.21 6.95
CA ILE A 72 4.89 2.41 7.48
C ILE A 72 3.97 3.64 7.63
N VAL A 73 2.75 3.62 7.09
CA VAL A 73 1.85 4.80 7.03
C VAL A 73 1.52 5.40 8.40
N MET A 74 1.60 4.61 9.48
CA MET A 74 1.36 5.05 10.86
C MET A 74 2.57 5.72 11.51
N LEU A 75 3.81 5.42 11.07
CA LEU A 75 5.03 6.02 11.62
C LEU A 75 5.04 7.57 11.55
N PRO A 76 4.68 8.23 10.44
CA PRO A 76 4.62 9.69 10.42
C PRO A 76 3.51 10.27 11.31
N MET A 77 2.53 9.46 11.73
CA MET A 77 1.46 9.89 12.61
C MET A 77 1.81 9.71 14.10
N CYS A 78 2.95 9.06 14.39
CA CYS A 78 3.48 8.93 15.74
C CYS A 78 4.14 10.27 16.18
N ARG A 79 3.36 11.17 16.77
CA ARG A 79 3.74 12.55 17.15
C ARG A 79 4.90 12.59 18.13
N ASN A 80 4.92 11.70 19.12
CA ASN A 80 5.98 11.68 20.15
C ASN A 80 7.28 11.18 19.53
N LEU A 81 7.21 10.11 18.73
CA LEU A 81 8.35 9.57 17.98
C LEU A 81 8.92 10.60 17.00
N VAL A 82 8.07 11.23 16.19
CA VAL A 82 8.47 12.25 15.21
C VAL A 82 9.14 13.43 15.92
N SER A 83 8.62 13.86 17.06
CA SER A 83 9.20 14.94 17.86
C SER A 83 10.61 14.59 18.37
N TYR A 84 10.80 13.35 18.85
CA TYR A 84 12.11 12.87 19.27
C TYR A 84 13.10 12.78 18.10
N LEU A 85 12.68 12.24 16.96
CA LEU A 85 13.52 12.12 15.77
C LEU A 85 13.92 13.50 15.20
N ARG A 86 13.02 14.49 15.30
CA ARG A 86 13.28 15.88 14.87
C ARG A 86 14.42 16.53 15.64
N ILE A 87 14.52 16.34 16.94
CA ILE A 87 15.60 16.94 17.76
C ILE A 87 16.92 16.15 17.67
N SER A 88 16.87 14.91 17.18
CA SER A 88 18.05 14.06 17.01
C SER A 88 18.96 14.53 15.87
N ARG A 89 20.12 13.87 15.71
CA ARG A 89 21.01 14.12 14.57
C ARG A 89 20.33 13.90 13.21
N LEU A 90 19.31 13.02 13.16
CA LEU A 90 18.56 12.75 11.93
C LEU A 90 17.71 13.93 11.47
N GLY A 91 17.23 14.78 12.40
CA GLY A 91 16.44 15.96 12.04
C GLY A 91 17.20 17.05 11.29
N LYS A 92 18.54 16.98 11.27
CA LYS A 92 19.38 17.84 10.40
C LYS A 92 19.34 17.42 8.93
N ILE A 93 18.96 16.17 8.66
CA ILE A 93 18.97 15.56 7.32
C ILE A 93 17.53 15.42 6.83
N ILE A 94 16.68 14.77 7.64
CA ILE A 94 15.30 14.43 7.30
C ILE A 94 14.33 15.51 7.82
N PRO A 95 13.45 16.06 6.97
CA PRO A 95 12.47 17.07 7.37
C PRO A 95 11.27 16.45 8.09
N PHE A 96 11.45 15.99 9.34
CA PHE A 96 10.39 15.38 10.15
C PHE A 96 9.17 16.29 10.39
N ASP A 97 9.33 17.62 10.23
CA ASP A 97 8.24 18.60 10.25
C ASP A 97 7.21 18.45 9.12
N LYS A 98 7.53 17.63 8.11
CA LYS A 98 6.68 17.31 6.97
C LYS A 98 6.05 15.93 7.07
N ASN A 99 5.94 15.39 8.29
CA ASN A 99 5.37 14.08 8.56
C ASN A 99 3.95 13.91 7.99
N ILE A 100 3.05 14.90 8.16
CA ILE A 100 1.68 14.82 7.63
C ILE A 100 1.68 14.86 6.10
N GLU A 101 2.54 15.67 5.47
CA GLU A 101 2.72 15.65 4.03
C GLU A 101 3.25 14.30 3.54
N PHE A 102 4.18 13.69 4.26
CA PHE A 102 4.68 12.35 3.96
C PHE A 102 3.60 11.27 4.13
N HIS A 103 2.79 11.32 5.18
CA HIS A 103 1.63 10.45 5.37
C HIS A 103 0.67 10.51 4.17
N LYS A 104 0.38 11.72 3.64
CA LYS A 104 -0.43 11.88 2.43
C LYS A 104 0.22 11.27 1.18
N ILE A 105 1.55 11.42 1.03
CA ILE A 105 2.30 10.82 -0.07
C ILE A 105 2.20 9.28 -0.02
N ILE A 106 2.34 8.68 1.17
CA ILE A 106 2.12 7.24 1.36
C ILE A 106 0.68 6.87 1.01
N GLY A 107 -0.31 7.65 1.47
CA GLY A 107 -1.72 7.46 1.14
C GLY A 107 -1.99 7.45 -0.37
N TYR A 108 -1.40 8.37 -1.14
CA TYR A 108 -1.51 8.36 -2.60
C TYR A 108 -0.85 7.13 -3.24
N SER A 109 0.28 6.67 -2.70
CA SER A 109 0.96 5.44 -3.13
C SER A 109 0.07 4.21 -2.90
N ILE A 110 -0.54 4.09 -1.71
CA ILE A 110 -1.50 3.02 -1.38
C ILE A 110 -2.64 3.00 -2.39
N VAL A 111 -3.25 4.15 -2.70
CA VAL A 111 -4.34 4.22 -3.69
C VAL A 111 -3.86 3.76 -5.07
N PHE A 112 -2.72 4.26 -5.54
CA PHE A 112 -2.17 3.92 -6.85
C PHE A 112 -1.90 2.41 -7.00
N PHE A 113 -1.19 1.80 -6.04
CA PHE A 113 -0.90 0.37 -6.09
C PHE A 113 -2.12 -0.50 -5.80
N THR A 114 -3.11 0.01 -5.06
CA THR A 114 -4.41 -0.65 -4.89
C THR A 114 -5.13 -0.78 -6.23
N LEU A 115 -5.14 0.26 -7.07
CA LEU A 115 -5.74 0.20 -8.42
C LEU A 115 -5.03 -0.84 -9.32
N ILE A 116 -3.69 -0.85 -9.32
CA ILE A 116 -2.91 -1.86 -10.06
C ILE A 116 -3.25 -3.27 -9.56
N HIS A 117 -3.23 -3.46 -8.25
CA HIS A 117 -3.49 -4.76 -7.61
C HIS A 117 -4.87 -5.29 -7.95
N ILE A 118 -5.92 -4.47 -7.83
CA ILE A 118 -7.30 -4.86 -8.14
C ILE A 118 -7.47 -5.14 -9.63
N GLY A 119 -6.99 -4.25 -10.51
CA GLY A 119 -7.09 -4.45 -11.95
C GLY A 119 -6.44 -5.76 -12.40
N ALA A 120 -5.26 -6.07 -11.84
CA ALA A 120 -4.56 -7.32 -12.09
C ALA A 120 -5.32 -8.54 -11.53
N HIS A 121 -5.95 -8.44 -10.35
CA HIS A 121 -6.79 -9.50 -9.79
C HIS A 121 -8.04 -9.78 -10.63
N TYR A 122 -8.74 -8.75 -11.10
CA TYR A 122 -9.91 -8.94 -11.96
C TYR A 122 -9.55 -9.60 -13.29
N TYR A 123 -8.41 -9.23 -13.88
CA TYR A 123 -7.88 -9.92 -15.05
C TYR A 123 -7.59 -11.39 -14.74
N ASN A 124 -6.96 -11.69 -13.60
CA ASN A 124 -6.68 -13.07 -13.17
C ASN A 124 -7.97 -13.87 -12.95
N PHE A 125 -9.01 -13.28 -12.33
CA PHE A 125 -10.29 -13.96 -12.08
C PHE A 125 -11.00 -14.32 -13.38
N TRP A 126 -11.00 -13.40 -14.35
CA TRP A 126 -11.52 -13.67 -15.69
C TRP A 126 -10.75 -14.81 -16.38
N LEU A 127 -9.42 -14.79 -16.30
CA LEU A 127 -8.56 -15.79 -16.93
C LEU A 127 -8.72 -17.18 -16.27
N LEU A 128 -8.83 -17.24 -14.94
CA LEU A 128 -9.11 -18.48 -14.20
C LEU A 128 -10.41 -19.15 -14.66
N GLN A 129 -11.50 -18.40 -14.80
CA GLN A 129 -12.75 -18.95 -15.33
C GLN A 129 -12.58 -19.43 -16.78
N LYS A 130 -11.82 -18.70 -17.60
CA LYS A 130 -11.57 -19.10 -18.99
C LYS A 130 -10.80 -20.41 -19.10
N LEU A 131 -9.82 -20.62 -18.20
CA LEU A 131 -9.00 -21.84 -18.16
C LEU A 131 -9.76 -23.04 -17.56
N ASN A 132 -10.69 -22.79 -16.63
CA ASN A 132 -11.52 -23.83 -16.03
C ASN A 132 -13.02 -23.46 -16.10
N PRO A 133 -13.69 -23.63 -17.25
CA PRO A 133 -15.08 -23.19 -17.45
C PRO A 133 -16.11 -23.88 -16.55
N THR A 134 -15.79 -25.08 -16.03
CA THR A 134 -16.65 -25.84 -15.10
C THR A 134 -16.37 -25.50 -13.64
N GLY A 135 -15.32 -24.72 -13.36
CA GLY A 135 -14.95 -24.27 -12.02
C GLY A 135 -15.76 -23.05 -11.53
N PRO A 136 -15.33 -22.45 -10.41
CA PRO A 136 -15.97 -21.25 -9.89
C PRO A 136 -15.93 -20.09 -10.89
N SER A 137 -17.01 -19.32 -10.93
CA SER A 137 -17.08 -18.15 -11.82
C SER A 137 -16.18 -17.01 -11.35
N TRP A 138 -15.86 -16.08 -12.25
CA TRP A 138 -15.17 -14.83 -11.96
C TRP A 138 -15.94 -13.99 -10.93
N VAL A 139 -17.27 -14.12 -10.88
CA VAL A 139 -18.15 -13.50 -9.87
C VAL A 139 -17.90 -14.11 -8.50
N TYR A 140 -17.79 -15.45 -8.42
CA TYR A 140 -17.43 -16.13 -7.19
C TYR A 140 -16.05 -15.68 -6.69
N PHE A 141 -15.04 -15.66 -7.58
CA PHE A 141 -13.70 -15.22 -7.19
C PHE A 141 -13.68 -13.75 -6.72
N SER A 142 -14.41 -12.87 -7.40
CA SER A 142 -14.46 -11.44 -7.07
C SER A 142 -15.14 -11.17 -5.72
N PHE A 143 -16.29 -11.80 -5.44
CA PHE A 143 -17.17 -11.36 -4.35
C PHE A 143 -17.38 -12.37 -3.23
N LEU A 144 -17.23 -13.68 -3.50
CA LEU A 144 -17.55 -14.73 -2.52
C LEU A 144 -16.29 -15.42 -1.99
N SER A 145 -15.20 -15.42 -2.76
CA SER A 145 -13.93 -15.94 -2.27
C SER A 145 -13.40 -15.11 -1.11
N GLY A 146 -12.61 -15.73 -0.23
CA GLY A 146 -12.00 -15.07 0.92
C GLY A 146 -11.27 -13.76 0.60
N PRO A 147 -10.30 -13.76 -0.33
CA PRO A 147 -9.64 -12.53 -0.77
C PRO A 147 -10.60 -11.57 -1.49
N GLY A 148 -11.61 -12.10 -2.19
CA GLY A 148 -12.61 -11.30 -2.89
C GLY A 148 -13.37 -10.36 -1.95
N TRP A 149 -14.11 -10.90 -0.99
CA TRP A 149 -14.93 -10.07 -0.09
C TRP A 149 -14.07 -9.20 0.85
N THR A 150 -12.95 -9.73 1.37
CA THR A 150 -12.04 -8.95 2.21
C THR A 150 -11.42 -7.78 1.43
N GLY A 151 -11.04 -8.00 0.17
CA GLY A 151 -10.53 -6.96 -0.71
C GLY A 151 -11.56 -5.85 -0.97
N HIS A 152 -12.83 -6.22 -1.23
CA HIS A 152 -13.91 -5.25 -1.39
C HIS A 152 -14.17 -4.43 -0.12
N GLY A 153 -14.14 -5.07 1.05
CA GLY A 153 -14.24 -4.38 2.34
C GLY A 153 -13.10 -3.37 2.55
N MET A 154 -11.86 -3.75 2.21
CA MET A 154 -10.71 -2.84 2.25
C MET A 154 -10.86 -1.67 1.27
N ILE A 155 -11.31 -1.92 0.04
CA ILE A 155 -11.53 -0.87 -0.96
C ILE A 155 -12.57 0.14 -0.49
N LEU A 156 -13.69 -0.34 0.05
CA LEU A 156 -14.75 0.52 0.58
C LEU A 156 -14.22 1.40 1.73
N ALA A 157 -13.51 0.80 2.69
CA ALA A 157 -12.90 1.54 3.79
C ALA A 157 -11.90 2.59 3.27
N LEU A 158 -10.99 2.20 2.37
CA LEU A 158 -10.00 3.11 1.77
C LEU A 158 -10.67 4.25 1.00
N PHE A 159 -11.69 3.95 0.19
CA PHE A 159 -12.43 4.94 -0.59
C PHE A 159 -13.10 5.98 0.29
N LEU A 160 -13.79 5.54 1.35
CA LEU A 160 -14.43 6.45 2.31
C LEU A 160 -13.41 7.33 3.02
N MET A 161 -12.29 6.75 3.48
CA MET A 161 -11.20 7.52 4.11
C MET A 161 -10.62 8.56 3.16
N VAL A 162 -10.36 8.20 1.89
CA VAL A 162 -9.72 9.09 0.92
C VAL A 162 -10.64 10.26 0.53
N ILE A 163 -11.93 10.00 0.28
CA ILE A 163 -12.87 11.06 -0.12
C ILE A 163 -13.01 12.12 0.97
N THR A 164 -13.18 11.69 2.22
CA THR A 164 -13.33 12.64 3.33
C THR A 164 -12.03 13.35 3.67
N SER A 165 -10.88 12.77 3.29
CA SER A 165 -9.56 13.37 3.44
C SER A 165 -9.21 14.43 2.38
N ILE A 166 -10.02 14.56 1.31
CA ILE A 166 -9.85 15.64 0.32
C ILE A 166 -9.93 16.98 1.04
N GLU A 167 -8.97 17.86 0.76
CA GLU A 167 -8.79 19.14 1.48
C GLU A 167 -10.07 20.00 1.50
N LEU A 168 -10.85 19.98 0.41
CA LEU A 168 -12.13 20.67 0.31
C LEU A 168 -13.18 20.14 1.31
N VAL A 169 -13.26 18.81 1.47
CA VAL A 169 -14.21 18.15 2.37
C VAL A 169 -13.74 18.32 3.82
N LYS A 170 -12.49 17.95 4.10
CA LYS A 170 -11.90 18.01 5.45
C LYS A 170 -11.96 19.40 6.06
N ARG A 171 -11.74 20.47 5.27
CA ARG A 171 -11.82 21.85 5.77
C ARG A 171 -13.23 22.28 6.18
N LYS A 172 -14.26 21.75 5.51
CA LYS A 172 -15.66 22.12 5.75
C LYS A 172 -16.36 21.18 6.74
N TYR A 173 -15.97 19.91 6.76
CA TYR A 173 -16.59 18.84 7.53
C TYR A 173 -15.53 17.99 8.25
N PHE A 174 -14.80 18.62 9.19
CA PHE A 174 -13.67 17.97 9.87
C PHE A 174 -14.09 16.73 10.67
N GLU A 175 -15.24 16.77 11.35
CA GLU A 175 -15.77 15.62 12.10
C GLU A 175 -16.00 14.42 11.18
N VAL A 176 -16.58 14.65 9.98
CA VAL A 176 -16.81 13.59 9.00
C VAL A 176 -15.49 12.95 8.57
N PHE A 177 -14.47 13.78 8.29
CA PHE A 177 -13.12 13.29 8.06
C PHE A 177 -12.63 12.44 9.24
N TRP A 178 -12.69 12.96 10.47
CA TRP A 178 -12.13 12.32 11.64
C TRP A 178 -12.77 10.95 11.91
N TYR A 179 -14.10 10.87 11.96
CA TYR A 179 -14.81 9.61 12.20
C TYR A 179 -14.58 8.59 11.09
N THR A 180 -14.62 9.02 9.82
CA THR A 180 -14.39 8.10 8.70
C THR A 180 -12.93 7.65 8.60
N HIS A 181 -11.96 8.47 9.00
CA HIS A 181 -10.55 8.08 8.97
C HIS A 181 -10.23 6.92 9.92
N HIS A 182 -11.02 6.73 11.00
CA HIS A 182 -10.89 5.58 11.91
C HIS A 182 -11.21 4.23 11.26
N LEU A 183 -11.81 4.23 10.06
CA LEU A 183 -11.93 3.03 9.23
C LEU A 183 -10.56 2.41 8.87
N PHE A 184 -9.44 3.08 9.18
CA PHE A 184 -8.12 2.46 9.12
C PHE A 184 -8.07 1.17 9.97
N ALA A 185 -8.78 1.10 11.10
CA ALA A 185 -8.84 -0.11 11.92
C ALA A 185 -9.46 -1.28 11.16
N VAL A 186 -10.57 -1.03 10.44
CA VAL A 186 -11.22 -2.02 9.57
C VAL A 186 -10.29 -2.42 8.41
N TYR A 187 -9.66 -1.43 7.77
CA TYR A 187 -8.72 -1.67 6.68
C TYR A 187 -7.54 -2.56 7.11
N PHE A 188 -6.90 -2.27 8.24
CA PHE A 188 -5.79 -3.06 8.79
C PHE A 188 -6.23 -4.46 9.23
N GLY A 189 -7.39 -4.57 9.87
CA GLY A 189 -7.96 -5.86 10.27
C GLY A 189 -8.23 -6.76 9.06
N LEU A 190 -8.88 -6.23 8.03
CA LEU A 190 -9.14 -6.97 6.79
C LEU A 190 -7.84 -7.30 6.04
N PHE A 191 -6.88 -6.38 5.94
CA PHE A 191 -5.60 -6.64 5.28
C PHE A 191 -4.81 -7.76 6.00
N SER A 192 -4.89 -7.82 7.33
CA SER A 192 -4.24 -8.88 8.12
C SER A 192 -4.70 -10.29 7.74
N VAL A 193 -5.98 -10.43 7.36
CA VAL A 193 -6.57 -11.72 6.97
C VAL A 193 -6.69 -11.91 5.45
N HIS A 194 -6.65 -10.84 4.66
CA HIS A 194 -6.85 -10.87 3.21
C HIS A 194 -5.93 -11.87 2.49
N GLY A 195 -4.68 -11.98 2.95
CA GLY A 195 -3.69 -12.91 2.40
C GLY A 195 -3.77 -14.36 2.92
N MET A 196 -4.65 -14.68 3.88
CA MET A 196 -4.69 -15.98 4.56
C MET A 196 -5.32 -17.11 3.74
N PHE A 197 -6.17 -16.77 2.78
CA PHE A 197 -7.03 -17.73 2.10
C PHE A 197 -6.33 -18.59 1.03
N CYS A 198 -5.01 -18.42 0.86
CA CYS A 198 -4.19 -19.26 0.00
C CYS A 198 -4.74 -19.49 -1.42
N LEU A 199 -5.31 -18.44 -2.02
CA LEU A 199 -5.90 -18.52 -3.36
C LEU A 199 -4.86 -18.80 -4.46
N LEU A 200 -3.67 -18.21 -4.33
CA LEU A 200 -2.56 -18.36 -5.27
C LEU A 200 -1.44 -19.18 -4.62
N LYS A 201 -1.26 -20.43 -5.03
CA LYS A 201 -0.32 -21.38 -4.43
C LYS A 201 1.00 -21.44 -5.21
N PRO A 202 2.17 -21.40 -4.54
CA PRO A 202 3.45 -21.66 -5.18
C PRO A 202 3.54 -23.13 -5.65
N ASP A 203 4.53 -23.43 -6.50
CA ASP A 203 4.75 -24.77 -7.04
C ASP A 203 5.29 -25.76 -5.99
N ARG A 204 5.99 -25.27 -4.96
CA ARG A 204 6.65 -26.08 -3.93
C ARG A 204 6.09 -25.78 -2.54
N PRO A 205 6.04 -26.80 -1.64
CA PRO A 205 5.60 -26.60 -0.27
C PRO A 205 6.56 -25.66 0.50
N PRO A 206 6.06 -24.95 1.54
CA PRO A 206 4.67 -24.93 1.97
C PRO A 206 3.78 -24.14 1.01
N TYR A 207 2.68 -24.76 0.55
CA TYR A 207 1.75 -24.15 -0.40
C TYR A 207 0.97 -22.98 0.21
N CYS A 208 0.64 -23.13 1.49
CA CYS A 208 -0.01 -22.13 2.32
C CYS A 208 0.84 -21.97 3.58
N GLY A 209 1.19 -20.73 3.95
CA GLY A 209 1.81 -20.47 5.25
C GLY A 209 0.75 -20.44 6.37
N ASP A 210 1.20 -20.46 7.63
CA ASP A 210 0.35 -20.48 8.84
C ASP A 210 -0.47 -19.19 9.09
N GLY A 211 -0.70 -18.38 8.06
CA GLY A 211 -1.51 -17.16 8.14
C GLY A 211 -1.06 -16.04 7.20
N GLY A 212 -1.68 -14.88 7.38
CA GLY A 212 -1.46 -13.70 6.55
C GLY A 212 -0.09 -13.10 6.89
N SER A 213 0.68 -12.70 5.89
CA SER A 213 2.02 -12.15 6.13
C SER A 213 2.02 -10.68 6.54
N PHE A 214 0.87 -9.99 6.45
CA PHE A 214 0.80 -8.54 6.58
C PHE A 214 1.21 -8.03 7.97
N TRP A 215 0.89 -8.76 9.05
CA TRP A 215 1.28 -8.39 10.41
C TRP A 215 2.78 -8.16 10.58
N LYS A 216 3.62 -8.88 9.82
CA LYS A 216 5.08 -8.74 9.86
C LYS A 216 5.55 -7.34 9.43
N TYR A 217 4.74 -6.64 8.64
CA TYR A 217 5.08 -5.32 8.09
C TYR A 217 4.63 -4.18 8.99
N TYR A 218 3.50 -4.34 9.70
CA TYR A 218 2.92 -3.25 10.48
C TYR A 218 3.04 -3.43 12.00
N VAL A 219 3.47 -4.58 12.51
CA VAL A 219 3.51 -4.79 13.98
C VAL A 219 4.32 -3.71 14.70
N LEU A 220 5.49 -3.33 14.16
CA LEU A 220 6.32 -2.29 14.75
C LEU A 220 5.61 -0.92 14.73
N SER A 221 5.10 -0.50 13.58
CA SER A 221 4.45 0.80 13.45
C SER A 221 3.13 0.87 14.23
N GLY A 222 2.38 -0.23 14.28
CA GLY A 222 1.14 -0.36 15.04
C GLY A 222 1.37 -0.32 16.54
N LEU A 223 2.38 -1.04 17.05
CA LEU A 223 2.73 -0.98 18.47
C LEU A 223 3.21 0.42 18.87
N LEU A 224 4.07 1.04 18.06
CA LEU A 224 4.54 2.41 18.31
C LEU A 224 3.37 3.41 18.33
N TYR A 225 2.42 3.27 17.40
CA TYR A 225 1.24 4.13 17.33
C TYR A 225 0.28 3.95 18.51
N LEU A 226 0.14 2.73 19.03
CA LEU A 226 -0.76 2.44 20.17
C LEU A 226 -0.19 2.83 21.53
N ILE A 227 1.14 2.90 21.66
CA ILE A 227 1.82 3.24 22.92
C ILE A 227 1.87 4.75 23.15
N GLU A 228 1.83 5.56 22.08
CA GLU A 228 1.92 7.02 22.19
C GLU A 228 0.59 7.74 22.39
#